data_AF-A0A1V9G1Z0-F1
#
_entry.id   AF-A0A1V9G1Z0-F1
#
_cell.length_a   1.000
_cell.length_b   1.000
_cell.length_c   1.000
_cell.angle_alpha   90.00
_cell.angle_beta   90.00
_cell.angle_gamma   90.00
#
_symmetry.space_group_name_H-M   'P 1'
#
loop_
_entity.id
_entity.type
_entity.pdbx_description
1 polymer ?
#
loop_
_entity_poly.entity_id
_entity_poly.type
_entity_poly.pdbx_seq_one_letter_code
_entity_poly.pdbx_strand_id
1 'polypeptide(L)' 'MTLYMDFLAERGYTASYLWTTSELPAAAALYRRYGFVVTEEIPSSSFGKPVIEQKYSLKL' A
#
# COMPACT_ATOMS: atom_id res chain seq x y z
N MET A 1 4.35 -3.88 10.64
CA MET A 1 2.94 -3.76 10.23
C MET A 1 2.00 -3.96 11.38
N THR A 2 2.19 -4.97 12.25
CA THR A 2 1.33 -5.20 13.43
C THR A 2 1.03 -3.94 14.24
N LEU A 3 2.07 -3.23 14.73
CA LEU A 3 1.89 -1.98 15.49
C LEU A 3 1.04 -0.92 14.75
N TYR A 4 1.20 -0.83 13.43
CA TYR A 4 0.44 0.12 12.60
C TYR A 4 -1.04 -0.28 12.50
N MET A 5 -1.31 -1.57 12.29
CA MET A 5 -2.67 -2.11 12.18
C MET A 5 -3.42 -2.06 13.51
N ASP A 6 -2.73 -2.37 14.61
CA ASP A 6 -3.26 -2.28 15.96
C ASP A 6 -3.68 -0.84 16.27
N PHE A 7 -2.85 0.14 15.90
CA PHE A 7 -3.16 1.54 16.07
C PHE A 7 -4.38 1.97 15.23
N LEU A 8 -4.49 1.49 13.99
CA LEU A 8 -5.66 1.81 13.16
C LEU A 8 -6.96 1.32 13.79
N ALA A 9 -6.95 0.09 14.31
CA ALA A 9 -8.09 -0.51 15.00
C ALA A 9 -8.41 0.23 16.31
N GLU A 10 -7.40 0.50 17.15
CA GLU A 10 -7.57 1.20 18.43
C GLU A 10 -8.20 2.59 18.26
N ARG A 11 -7.84 3.30 17.20
CA ARG A 11 -8.37 4.64 16.91
C ARG A 11 -9.67 4.65 16.11
N GLY A 12 -10.20 3.49 15.73
CA GLY A 12 -11.44 3.37 14.97
C GLY A 12 -11.35 3.89 13.54
N TYR A 13 -10.16 3.84 12.92
CA TYR A 13 -10.05 4.11 11.48
C TYR A 13 -10.74 3.01 10.69
N THR A 14 -11.40 3.39 9.59
CA THR A 14 -12.19 2.47 8.75
C THR A 14 -11.48 2.09 7.44
N ALA A 15 -10.40 2.79 7.11
CA ALA A 15 -9.60 2.53 5.92
C ALA A 15 -8.18 3.08 6.06
N SER A 16 -7.27 2.54 5.26
CA SER A 16 -5.90 3.04 5.08
C SER A 16 -5.49 2.88 3.62
N TYR A 17 -4.59 3.73 3.13
CA TYR A 17 -3.98 3.56 1.82
C TYR A 17 -2.50 3.98 1.84
N LEU A 18 -1.75 3.47 0.86
CA LEU A 18 -0.37 3.86 0.60
C LEU A 18 -0.09 3.85 -0.90
N TRP A 19 0.93 4.59 -1.29
CA TRP A 19 1.50 4.56 -2.64
C TRP A 19 2.89 3.92 -2.59
N THR A 20 3.20 3.11 -3.59
CA THR A 20 4.50 2.44 -3.75
C THR A 20 4.76 2.19 -5.23
N THR A 21 5.89 1.59 -5.59
CA THR A 21 6.17 1.19 -6.97
C THR A 21 6.00 -0.32 -7.16
N SER A 22 5.64 -0.74 -8.38
CA SER A 22 5.48 -2.15 -8.74
C SER A 22 6.78 -2.96 -8.64
N GLU A 23 7.93 -2.29 -8.55
CA GLU A 23 9.26 -2.89 -8.47
C GLU A 23 9.66 -3.35 -7.06
N LEU A 24 8.79 -3.20 -6.05
CA LEU A 24 9.04 -3.58 -4.65
C LEU A 24 8.23 -4.83 -4.25
N PRO A 25 8.52 -6.02 -4.80
CA PRO A 25 7.69 -7.22 -4.58
C PRO A 25 7.66 -7.67 -3.12
N ALA A 26 8.75 -7.47 -2.36
CA ALA A 26 8.79 -7.79 -0.93
C ALA A 26 7.82 -6.91 -0.11
N ALA A 27 7.78 -5.61 -0.42
CA ALA A 27 6.83 -4.68 0.21
C ALA A 27 5.39 -5.02 -0.18
N ALA A 28 5.15 -5.27 -1.47
CA ALA A 28 3.85 -5.68 -1.97
C ALA A 28 3.33 -6.97 -1.31
N ALA A 29 4.21 -7.96 -1.09
CA ALA A 29 3.87 -9.17 -0.36
C ALA A 29 3.50 -8.90 1.11
N LEU A 30 4.20 -7.96 1.76
CA LEU A 30 3.87 -7.53 3.13
C LEU A 30 2.48 -6.90 3.19
N TYR A 31 2.14 -5.95 2.30
CA TYR A 31 0.84 -5.29 2.32
C TYR A 31 -0.31 -6.26 2.07
N ARG A 32 -0.17 -7.16 1.08
CA ARG A 32 -1.19 -8.17 0.76
C ARG A 32 -1.46 -9.11 1.92
N ARG A 33 -0.44 -9.47 2.72
CA ARG A 33 -0.62 -10.30 3.93
C ARG A 33 -1.54 -9.65 4.97
N TYR A 34 -1.65 -8.32 4.99
CA TYR A 34 -2.52 -7.56 5.88
C TYR A 34 -3.83 -7.12 5.21
N GLY A 35 -4.16 -7.65 4.03
CA GLY A 35 -5.44 -7.41 3.36
C GLY A 35 -5.48 -6.19 2.44
N PHE A 36 -4.35 -5.50 2.23
CA PHE A 36 -4.29 -4.42 1.25
C PHE A 36 -4.42 -4.96 -0.18
N VAL A 37 -5.16 -4.25 -1.02
CA VAL A 37 -5.36 -4.57 -2.44
C VAL A 37 -4.96 -3.39 -3.32
N VAL A 38 -4.45 -3.68 -4.53
CA VAL A 38 -4.17 -2.64 -5.51
C VAL A 38 -5.49 -2.07 -6.01
N THR A 39 -5.67 -0.77 -5.88
CA THR A 39 -6.87 -0.06 -6.36
C THR A 39 -6.59 0.87 -7.52
N GLU A 40 -5.31 1.18 -7.77
CA GLU A 40 -4.89 2.12 -8.80
C GLU A 40 -3.46 1.81 -9.23
N GLU A 41 -3.19 1.95 -10.53
CA GLU A 41 -1.85 1.85 -11.11
C GLU A 41 -1.64 2.99 -12.11
N ILE A 42 -0.52 3.72 -11.96
CA ILE A 42 -0.21 4.88 -12.80
C ILE A 42 1.24 4.78 -13.28
N PRO A 43 1.49 4.91 -14.60
CA PRO A 43 2.85 5.09 -15.11
C PRO A 43 3.45 6.41 -14.61
N SER A 44 4.66 6.36 -14.08
CA SER A 44 5.35 7.54 -13.52
C SER A 44 6.83 7.52 -13.87
N SER A 45 7.38 8.71 -14.09
CA SER A 45 8.83 8.93 -14.23
C SER A 45 9.44 9.66 -13.03
N SER A 46 8.65 9.91 -11.98
CA SER A 46 9.04 10.69 -10.80
C SER A 46 10.17 10.06 -9.99
N PHE A 47 10.44 8.78 -10.20
CA PHE A 47 11.49 8.01 -9.53
C PHE A 47 12.80 7.94 -10.33
N GLY A 48 13.04 8.89 -11.24
CA GLY A 48 14.27 8.97 -12.04
C GLY A 48 14.37 7.92 -13.17
N LYS A 49 13.36 7.06 -13.29
CA LYS A 49 13.15 6.12 -14.39
C LYS A 49 11.64 5.84 -14.54
N PRO A 50 11.19 5.33 -15.70
CA PRO A 50 9.83 4.84 -15.84
C PRO A 50 9.54 3.70 -14.85
N VAL A 51 8.53 3.89 -14.01
CA VAL A 51 8.00 2.91 -13.06
C VAL A 51 6.48 2.92 -13.11
N ILE A 52 5.85 1.87 -12.56
CA ILE A 52 4.41 1.90 -12.28
C ILE A 52 4.24 2.18 -10.79
N GLU A 53 3.63 3.32 -10.46
CA GLU A 53 3.15 3.60 -9.12
C GLU A 53 1.85 2.82 -8.87
N GLN A 54 1.74 2.22 -7.70
CA GLN A 54 0.61 1.41 -7.27
C GLN A 54 0.04 1.97 -5.97
N LYS A 55 -1.27 2.20 -5.96
CA LYS A 55 -2.02 2.51 -4.74
C LYS A 55 -2.55 1.23 -4.14
N TYR A 56 -2.15 0.96 -2.90
CA TYR A 56 -2.71 -0.11 -2.09
C TYR A 56 -3.70 0.47 -1.11
N SER A 57 -4.93 -0.04 -1.10
CA SER A 57 -5.98 0.36 -0.17
C SER A 57 -6.40 -0.81 0.70
N LEU A 58 -6.71 -0.52 1.95
CA LEU A 58 -7.27 -1.44 2.94
C LEU A 58 -8.56 -0.85 3.49
N LYS A 59 -9.60 -1.68 3.56
CA LYS A 59 -10.80 -1.42 4.34
C LYS A 59 -10.73 -2.27 5.61
N LEU A 60 -10.89 -1.63 6.77
CA LEU A 60 -10.79 -2.24 8.11
C LEU A 60 -12.15 -2.76 8.58
#